data_AF-A0A7Y2Z5R8-F1
#
_entry.id   AF-A0A7Y2Z5R8-F1
#
_cell.length_a   1.000
_cell.length_b   1.000
_cell.length_c   1.000
_cell.angle_alpha   90.00
_cell.angle_beta   90.00
_cell.angle_gamma   90.00
#
_symmetry.space_group_name_H-M   'P 1'
#
loop_
_entity.id
_entity.type
_entity.pdbx_description
1 polymer ?
#
loop_
_entity_poly.entity_id
_entity_poly.type
_entity_poly.pdbx_seq_one_letter_code
_entity_poly.pdbx_strand_id
1 'polypeptide(L)'
;MTQLGGTSSTAEVFDRYFVPYDPTEELLVANPESTPNWKMGLDNFANGNYQQALDYFEYAEDGVAYTTVEFYEGMSYLQMQHPDYFDAAYYLNEVQLENCEFQGRARWYYALTLIRQGNVTSATEILKTIVKERSFNYRNAQSILNMKLEH
;
A
#
# COMPACT_ATOMS: atom_id res chain seq x y z
N MET A 1 -36.37 6.31 11.47
CA MET A 1 -35.71 6.84 12.68
C MET A 1 -34.46 7.57 12.24
N THR A 2 -34.12 8.62 12.98
CA THR A 2 -33.19 9.70 12.68
C THR A 2 -31.74 9.25 12.46
N GLN A 3 -31.08 9.95 11.53
CA GLN A 3 -29.70 9.87 11.04
C GLN A 3 -28.64 10.08 12.14
N LEU A 4 -27.56 9.27 12.16
CA LEU A 4 -26.25 9.64 12.67
C LEU A 4 -25.16 8.86 11.90
N GLY A 5 -24.53 9.53 10.94
CA GLY A 5 -23.25 9.06 10.41
C GLY A 5 -22.24 9.11 11.56
N GLY A 6 -21.84 7.95 12.06
CA GLY A 6 -20.82 7.85 13.10
C GLY A 6 -19.53 8.44 12.57
N THR A 7 -19.00 9.43 13.28
CA THR A 7 -17.64 9.90 13.04
C THR A 7 -16.70 8.72 13.28
N SER A 8 -15.73 8.54 12.39
CA SER A 8 -14.68 7.52 12.56
C SER A 8 -13.36 8.26 12.59
N SER A 9 -12.53 7.94 13.57
CA SER A 9 -11.15 8.44 13.61
C SER A 9 -10.36 7.90 12.42
N THR A 10 -9.32 8.62 12.05
CA THR A 10 -8.38 8.21 11.01
C THR A 10 -7.76 6.82 11.27
N ALA A 11 -7.45 6.52 12.54
CA ALA A 11 -6.94 5.21 12.95
C ALA A 11 -7.98 4.10 12.73
N GLU A 12 -9.23 4.31 13.17
CA GLU A 12 -10.30 3.31 12.98
C GLU A 12 -10.60 3.05 11.50
N VAL A 13 -10.50 4.07 10.65
CA VAL A 13 -10.67 3.91 9.21
C VAL A 13 -9.52 3.12 8.61
N PHE A 14 -8.28 3.43 8.98
CA PHE A 14 -7.13 2.64 8.55
C PHE A 14 -7.29 1.17 8.98
N ASP A 15 -7.53 0.90 10.27
CA ASP A 15 -7.63 -0.45 10.81
C ASP A 15 -8.77 -1.26 10.18
N ARG A 16 -9.87 -0.60 9.78
CA ARG A 16 -11.00 -1.25 9.12
C ARG A 16 -10.72 -1.64 7.68
N TYR A 17 -9.94 -0.84 6.97
CA TYR A 17 -9.79 -0.95 5.51
C TYR A 17 -8.42 -1.43 5.06
N PHE A 18 -7.42 -1.39 5.94
CA PHE A 18 -6.12 -1.96 5.68
C PHE A 18 -6.21 -3.48 5.73
N VAL A 19 -5.82 -4.09 4.61
CA VAL A 19 -5.62 -5.53 4.49
C VAL A 19 -4.14 -5.71 4.13
N PRO A 20 -3.36 -6.45 4.93
CA PRO A 20 -1.97 -6.74 4.57
C PRO A 20 -1.89 -7.32 3.16
N TYR A 21 -0.93 -6.85 2.39
CA TYR A 21 -0.62 -7.38 1.08
C TYR A 21 0.00 -8.77 1.20
N ASP A 22 -0.52 -9.69 0.40
CA ASP A 22 -0.08 -11.07 0.29
C ASP A 22 0.51 -11.28 -1.11
N PRO A 23 1.81 -11.61 -1.23
CA PRO A 23 2.48 -11.76 -2.52
C PRO A 23 2.29 -13.15 -3.13
N THR A 24 1.40 -13.99 -2.58
CA THR A 24 1.25 -15.39 -3.00
C THR A 24 1.03 -15.53 -4.51
N GLU A 25 0.21 -14.66 -5.11
CA GLU A 25 -0.01 -14.70 -6.56
C GLU A 25 1.29 -14.42 -7.34
N GLU A 26 2.05 -13.40 -6.94
CA GLU A 26 3.30 -13.03 -7.59
C GLU A 26 4.41 -14.07 -7.39
N LEU A 27 4.45 -14.72 -6.22
CA LEU A 27 5.38 -15.82 -5.94
C LEU A 27 5.11 -17.06 -6.80
N LEU A 28 3.84 -17.34 -7.12
CA LEU A 28 3.45 -18.49 -7.95
C LEU A 28 3.87 -18.33 -9.42
N VAL A 29 4.01 -17.08 -9.88
CA VAL A 29 4.39 -16.74 -11.27
C VAL A 29 5.84 -16.24 -11.35
N ALA A 30 6.54 -16.14 -10.21
CA ALA A 30 7.89 -15.63 -10.14
C ALA A 30 8.83 -16.42 -11.07
N ASN A 31 9.50 -15.69 -11.96
CA ASN A 31 10.44 -16.27 -12.91
C ASN A 31 11.58 -16.95 -12.13
N PRO A 32 11.91 -18.23 -12.40
CA PRO A 32 13.06 -18.90 -11.80
C PRO A 32 14.41 -18.22 -12.06
N GLU A 33 14.47 -17.25 -12.99
CA GLU A 33 15.64 -16.39 -13.24
C GLU A 33 15.66 -15.10 -12.40
N SER A 34 14.77 -14.95 -11.40
CA SER A 34 14.85 -13.86 -10.42
C SER A 34 16.24 -13.79 -9.80
N THR A 35 16.76 -12.59 -9.67
CA THR A 35 18.09 -12.35 -9.13
C THR A 35 18.13 -12.71 -7.62
N PRO A 36 19.29 -13.14 -7.09
CA PRO A 36 19.38 -13.67 -5.73
C PRO A 36 18.80 -12.77 -4.64
N ASN A 37 19.07 -11.45 -4.67
CA ASN A 37 18.56 -10.55 -3.65
C ASN A 37 17.06 -10.33 -3.76
N TRP A 38 16.54 -10.16 -4.99
CA TRP A 38 15.09 -10.05 -5.20
C TRP A 38 14.34 -11.24 -4.63
N LYS A 39 14.81 -12.46 -4.92
CA LYS A 39 14.22 -13.68 -4.39
C LYS A 39 14.25 -13.72 -2.85
N MET A 40 15.37 -13.37 -2.24
CA MET A 40 15.51 -13.37 -0.78
C MET A 40 14.63 -12.30 -0.13
N GLY A 41 14.47 -11.13 -0.77
CA GLY A 41 13.56 -10.07 -0.34
C GLY A 41 12.10 -10.54 -0.35
N LEU A 42 11.65 -11.14 -1.46
CA LEU A 42 10.30 -11.70 -1.56
C LEU A 42 10.04 -12.83 -0.56
N ASP A 43 11.00 -13.76 -0.40
CA ASP A 43 10.88 -14.87 0.56
C ASP A 43 10.78 -14.31 1.99
N ASN A 44 11.54 -13.28 2.35
CA ASN A 44 11.42 -12.62 3.66
C ASN A 44 10.09 -11.87 3.84
N PHE A 45 9.66 -11.13 2.81
CA PHE A 45 8.38 -10.42 2.81
C PHE A 45 7.22 -11.38 3.08
N ALA A 46 7.18 -12.50 2.35
CA ALA A 46 6.12 -13.50 2.47
C ALA A 46 6.07 -14.18 3.84
N ASN A 47 7.21 -14.25 4.53
CA ASN A 47 7.32 -14.77 5.89
C ASN A 47 7.10 -13.69 6.97
N GLY A 48 6.79 -12.45 6.60
CA GLY A 48 6.57 -11.34 7.52
C GLY A 48 7.86 -10.73 8.09
N ASN A 49 9.02 -11.10 7.55
CA ASN A 49 10.33 -10.57 7.93
C ASN A 49 10.62 -9.27 7.16
N TYR A 50 9.77 -8.25 7.35
CA TYR A 50 9.77 -7.05 6.52
C TYR A 50 11.07 -6.24 6.60
N GLN A 51 11.75 -6.21 7.75
CA GLN A 51 13.02 -5.50 7.87
C GLN A 51 14.11 -6.17 7.01
N GLN A 52 14.22 -7.50 7.10
CA GLN A 52 15.16 -8.25 6.26
C GLN A 52 14.77 -8.17 4.78
N ALA A 53 13.48 -8.10 4.46
CA ALA A 53 13.03 -7.90 3.08
C ALA A 53 13.57 -6.59 2.50
N LEU A 54 13.47 -5.49 3.25
CA LEU A 54 14.05 -4.19 2.87
C LEU A 54 15.56 -4.27 2.65
N ASP A 55 16.29 -4.92 3.56
CA ASP A 55 17.75 -5.08 3.43
C ASP A 55 18.12 -5.79 2.11
N TYR A 56 17.29 -6.72 1.61
CA TYR A 56 17.49 -7.37 0.32
C TYR A 56 17.02 -6.52 -0.86
N PHE A 57 15.92 -5.78 -0.72
CA PHE A 57 15.39 -4.92 -1.77
C PHE A 57 16.34 -3.75 -2.11
N GLU A 58 17.10 -3.24 -1.14
CA GLU A 58 18.16 -2.24 -1.36
C GLU A 58 19.17 -2.68 -2.43
N TYR A 59 19.43 -3.99 -2.52
CA TYR A 59 20.37 -4.58 -3.48
C TYR A 59 19.68 -5.40 -4.56
N ALA A 60 18.39 -5.16 -4.82
CA ALA A 60 17.68 -5.78 -5.92
C ALA A 60 18.41 -5.50 -7.23
N GLU A 61 18.80 -6.57 -7.93
CA GLU A 61 19.66 -6.47 -9.09
C GLU A 61 18.90 -6.04 -10.37
N ASP A 62 19.66 -5.63 -11.39
CA ASP A 62 19.12 -5.28 -12.72
C ASP A 62 18.22 -6.40 -13.27
N GLY A 63 16.96 -6.07 -13.60
CA GLY A 63 15.98 -7.01 -14.15
C GLY A 63 14.63 -7.00 -13.45
N VAL A 64 14.55 -6.45 -12.23
CA VAL A 64 13.29 -6.14 -11.55
C VAL A 64 12.90 -4.69 -11.86
N ALA A 65 11.62 -4.44 -12.18
CA ALA A 65 11.16 -3.08 -12.37
C ALA A 65 11.26 -2.30 -11.06
N TYR A 66 11.79 -1.08 -11.10
CA TYR A 66 11.95 -0.24 -9.89
C TYR A 66 10.63 -0.05 -9.15
N THR A 67 9.52 0.18 -9.86
CA THR A 67 8.18 0.30 -9.26
C THR A 67 7.71 -0.97 -8.53
N THR A 68 8.17 -2.15 -8.97
CA THR A 68 7.91 -3.40 -8.26
C THR A 68 8.68 -3.41 -6.95
N VAL A 69 9.98 -3.08 -6.96
CA VAL A 69 10.79 -3.01 -5.74
C VAL A 69 10.19 -2.01 -4.75
N GLU A 70 9.93 -0.77 -5.19
CA GLU A 70 9.35 0.30 -4.38
C GLU A 70 7.99 -0.08 -3.80
N PHE A 71 7.15 -0.80 -4.55
CA PHE A 71 5.87 -1.27 -4.02
C PHE A 71 6.08 -2.19 -2.82
N TYR A 72 6.99 -3.15 -2.94
CA TYR A 72 7.31 -4.09 -1.86
C TYR A 72 8.02 -3.40 -0.69
N GLU A 73 8.86 -2.39 -0.93
CA GLU A 73 9.43 -1.56 0.13
C GLU A 73 8.34 -0.81 0.90
N GLY A 74 7.45 -0.11 0.19
CA GLY A 74 6.33 0.60 0.78
C GLY A 74 5.40 -0.31 1.60
N MET A 75 5.11 -1.52 1.10
CA MET A 75 4.34 -2.51 1.83
C MET A 75 5.11 -3.08 3.04
N SER A 76 6.43 -3.25 2.94
CA SER A 76 7.26 -3.74 4.04
C SER A 76 7.20 -2.78 5.22
N TYR A 77 7.44 -1.48 4.98
CA TYR A 77 7.30 -0.43 5.98
C TYR A 77 5.91 -0.37 6.60
N LEU A 78 4.86 -0.59 5.79
CA LEU A 78 3.48 -0.52 6.26
C LEU A 78 3.06 -1.76 7.08
N GLN A 79 3.66 -2.92 6.85
CA GLN A 79 3.30 -4.19 7.49
C GLN A 79 4.17 -4.61 8.67
N MET A 80 5.20 -3.83 9.01
CA MET A 80 6.01 -4.08 10.20
C MET A 80 5.17 -4.09 11.48
N GLN A 81 5.67 -4.75 12.53
CA GLN A 81 5.06 -4.66 13.87
C GLN A 81 4.95 -3.21 14.36
N HIS A 82 5.89 -2.36 13.95
CA HIS A 82 5.89 -0.92 14.16
C HIS A 82 5.97 -0.24 12.79
N PRO A 83 4.84 0.02 12.12
CA PRO A 83 4.85 0.55 10.76
C PRO A 83 5.52 1.93 10.68
N ASP A 84 6.37 2.12 9.66
CA ASP A 84 6.84 3.45 9.28
C ASP A 84 5.92 4.02 8.19
N TYR A 85 4.98 4.85 8.62
CA TYR A 85 4.01 5.44 7.69
C TYR A 85 4.64 6.49 6.77
N PHE A 86 5.79 7.09 7.13
CA PHE A 86 6.42 8.11 6.29
C PHE A 86 7.12 7.46 5.11
N ASP A 87 7.96 6.46 5.36
CA ASP A 87 8.63 5.73 4.29
C ASP A 87 7.62 4.95 3.44
N ALA A 88 6.62 4.32 4.06
CA ALA A 88 5.53 3.69 3.32
C ALA A 88 4.82 4.67 2.38
N ALA A 89 4.50 5.89 2.85
CA ALA A 89 3.86 6.90 2.02
C ALA A 89 4.76 7.38 0.86
N TYR A 90 6.07 7.51 1.11
CA TYR A 90 7.04 7.89 0.10
C TYR A 90 7.06 6.88 -1.06
N TYR A 91 7.37 5.62 -0.77
CA TYR A 91 7.49 4.58 -1.80
C TYR A 91 6.16 4.32 -2.53
N LEU A 92 5.04 4.28 -1.81
CA LEU A 92 3.73 4.07 -2.44
C LEU A 92 3.29 5.27 -3.32
N ASN A 93 3.76 6.48 -3.00
CA ASN A 93 3.53 7.64 -3.85
C ASN A 93 4.30 7.55 -5.18
N GLU A 94 5.56 7.11 -5.16
CA GLU A 94 6.34 6.96 -6.40
C GLU A 94 5.66 5.94 -7.32
N VAL A 95 5.26 4.78 -6.79
CA VAL A 95 4.60 3.73 -7.59
C VAL A 95 3.26 4.17 -8.16
N GLN A 96 2.42 4.91 -7.41
CA GLN A 96 1.08 5.29 -7.89
C GLN A 96 1.09 6.35 -9.00
N LEU A 97 2.20 7.09 -9.14
CA LEU A 97 2.41 8.06 -10.21
C LEU A 97 2.79 7.39 -11.54
N GLU A 98 3.30 6.16 -11.47
CA GLU A 98 3.82 5.43 -12.61
C GLU A 98 2.77 4.55 -13.28
N ASN A 99 2.91 4.34 -14.59
CA ASN A 99 2.05 3.41 -15.35
C ASN A 99 2.56 1.98 -15.23
N CYS A 100 2.33 1.35 -14.07
CA CYS A 100 2.80 0.00 -13.74
C CYS A 100 1.66 -0.91 -13.24
N GLU A 101 1.93 -2.20 -13.10
CA GLU A 101 0.95 -3.19 -12.63
C GLU A 101 0.46 -2.91 -11.20
N PHE A 102 1.30 -2.32 -10.36
CA PHE A 102 0.98 -2.00 -8.97
C PHE A 102 0.29 -0.66 -8.79
N GLN A 103 0.15 0.17 -9.85
CA GLN A 103 -0.31 1.55 -9.74
C GLN A 103 -1.62 1.68 -8.94
N GLY A 104 -2.62 0.87 -9.24
CA GLY A 104 -3.91 0.90 -8.55
C GLY A 104 -3.83 0.46 -7.09
N ARG A 105 -3.01 -0.56 -6.79
CA ARG A 105 -2.78 -1.06 -5.42
C ARG A 105 -1.99 -0.03 -4.60
N ALA A 106 -0.93 0.53 -5.17
CA ALA A 106 -0.13 1.59 -4.56
C ALA A 106 -0.99 2.81 -4.23
N ARG A 107 -1.84 3.25 -5.17
CA ARG A 107 -2.78 4.36 -4.95
C ARG A 107 -3.70 4.13 -3.76
N TRP A 108 -4.23 2.91 -3.63
CA TRP A 108 -5.08 2.53 -2.50
C TRP A 108 -4.33 2.56 -1.17
N TYR A 109 -3.17 1.88 -1.08
CA TYR A 109 -2.40 1.85 0.16
C TYR A 109 -1.84 3.23 0.53
N TYR A 110 -1.41 4.02 -0.44
CA TYR A 110 -1.01 5.41 -0.22
C TYR A 110 -2.13 6.24 0.40
N ALA A 111 -3.37 6.13 -0.12
CA ALA A 111 -4.52 6.82 0.45
C ALA A 111 -4.78 6.41 1.91
N LEU A 112 -4.69 5.12 2.23
CA LEU A 112 -4.84 4.62 3.60
C LEU A 112 -3.73 5.13 4.51
N THR A 113 -2.48 5.12 4.05
CA THR A 113 -1.33 5.64 4.81
C THR A 113 -1.49 7.13 5.11
N LEU A 114 -1.96 7.93 4.13
CA LEU A 114 -2.28 9.34 4.34
C LEU A 114 -3.40 9.54 5.36
N ILE A 115 -4.45 8.72 5.34
CA ILE A 115 -5.49 8.73 6.37
C ILE A 115 -4.85 8.48 7.73
N ARG A 116 -4.03 7.44 7.86
CA ARG A 116 -3.40 7.05 9.13
C ARG A 116 -2.50 8.13 9.72
N GLN A 117 -1.86 8.93 8.87
CA GLN A 117 -1.06 10.11 9.23
C GLN A 117 -1.90 11.37 9.55
N GLY A 118 -3.22 11.32 9.37
CA GLY A 118 -4.12 12.45 9.56
C GLY A 118 -4.24 13.38 8.36
N ASN A 119 -3.58 13.07 7.23
CA ASN A 119 -3.63 13.87 6.01
C ASN A 119 -4.88 13.56 5.16
N VAL A 120 -6.04 13.84 5.73
CA VAL A 120 -7.35 13.51 5.15
C VAL A 120 -7.61 14.24 3.83
N THR A 121 -7.13 15.48 3.68
CA THR A 121 -7.33 16.26 2.45
C THR A 121 -6.65 15.59 1.27
N SER A 122 -5.36 15.26 1.39
CA SER A 122 -4.64 14.55 0.33
C SER A 122 -5.23 13.17 0.08
N ALA A 123 -5.55 12.41 1.14
CA ALA A 123 -6.18 11.10 0.99
C ALA A 123 -7.51 11.17 0.22
N THR A 124 -8.33 12.18 0.49
CA THR A 124 -9.61 12.40 -0.17
C THR A 124 -9.46 12.58 -1.68
N GLU A 125 -8.45 13.34 -2.12
CA GLU A 125 -8.18 13.53 -3.55
C GLU A 125 -7.74 12.22 -4.22
N ILE A 126 -6.89 11.43 -3.55
CA ILE A 126 -6.49 10.11 -4.05
C ILE A 126 -7.69 9.16 -4.14
N LEU A 127 -8.54 9.09 -3.11
CA LEU A 127 -9.74 8.25 -3.10
C LEU A 127 -10.73 8.65 -4.20
N LYS A 128 -10.92 9.94 -4.49
CA LYS A 128 -11.75 10.41 -5.62
C LYS A 128 -11.21 9.90 -6.94
N THR A 129 -9.90 9.89 -7.14
CA THR A 129 -9.25 9.33 -8.32
C THR A 129 -9.54 7.83 -8.45
N ILE A 130 -9.39 7.06 -7.37
CA ILE A 130 -9.71 5.62 -7.35
C ILE A 130 -11.18 5.38 -7.75
N VAL A 131 -12.13 6.17 -7.21
CA VAL A 131 -13.56 6.05 -7.55
C VAL A 131 -13.83 6.40 -9.02
N LYS A 132 -13.25 7.52 -9.50
CA LYS A 132 -13.42 7.99 -10.88
C LYS A 132 -12.93 6.97 -11.89
N GLU A 133 -11.77 6.37 -11.63
CA GLU A 133 -11.12 5.40 -12.52
C GLU A 133 -11.64 3.97 -12.32
N ARG A 134 -12.42 3.73 -11.26
CA ARG A 134 -12.87 2.39 -10.83
C ARG A 134 -11.70 1.41 -10.66
N SER A 135 -10.58 1.90 -10.14
CA SER A 135 -9.38 1.09 -9.90
C SER A 135 -9.51 0.24 -8.64
N PHE A 136 -8.41 -0.39 -8.20
CA PHE A 136 -8.38 -1.29 -7.07
C PHE A 136 -9.10 -0.70 -5.83
N ASN A 137 -9.98 -1.48 -5.21
CA ASN A 137 -10.77 -1.08 -4.03
C ASN A 137 -11.71 0.14 -4.20
N TYR A 138 -12.13 0.51 -5.41
CA TYR A 138 -13.01 1.67 -5.64
C TYR A 138 -14.31 1.71 -4.81
N ARG A 139 -14.89 0.55 -4.46
CA ARG A 139 -16.10 0.50 -3.60
C ARG A 139 -15.80 0.86 -2.16
N ASN A 140 -14.64 0.44 -1.65
CA ASN A 140 -14.18 0.81 -0.32
C ASN A 140 -13.80 2.30 -0.30
N ALA A 141 -13.13 2.79 -1.35
CA ALA A 141 -12.86 4.22 -1.49
C ALA A 141 -14.14 5.07 -1.47
N GLN A 142 -15.18 4.64 -2.20
CA GLN A 142 -16.49 5.29 -2.16
C GLN A 142 -17.12 5.25 -0.76
N SER A 143 -16.93 4.16 -0.03
CA SER A 143 -17.45 4.03 1.34
C SER A 143 -16.75 5.01 2.29
N ILE A 144 -15.42 5.12 2.21
CA ILE A 144 -14.62 6.07 3.02
C ILE A 144 -15.01 7.51 2.70
N LEU A 145 -15.17 7.87 1.42
CA LEU A 145 -15.56 9.22 1.00
C LEU A 145 -16.95 9.65 1.52
N ASN A 146 -17.80 8.70 1.90
CA ASN A 146 -19.11 8.97 2.49
C ASN A 146 -19.07 9.06 4.03
N MET A 147 -17.92 8.80 4.65
CA MET A 147 -17.71 8.92 6.10
C MET A 147 -17.33 10.35 6.48
N LYS A 148 -17.66 10.74 7.72
CA LYS A 148 -17.10 11.94 8.33
C LYS A 148 -15.86 11.54 9.13
N LEU A 149 -14.67 11.92 8.63
CA LEU A 149 -13.39 11.65 9.28
C LEU A 149 -13.06 12.77 10.28
N GLU A 150 -12.65 12.39 11.49
CA GLU A 150 -12.16 13.32 12.52
C GLU A 150 -10.66 13.11 12.74
N HIS A 151 -9.95 14.23 12.93
CA HIS A 151 -8.49 14.28 13.13
C HIS A 151 -8.14 14.20 14.60
#